data_AF-A0A429S0C3-F1
#
_entry.id   AF-A0A429S0C3-F1
#
_cell.length_a   1.000
_cell.length_b   1.000
_cell.length_c   1.000
_cell.angle_alpha   90.00
_cell.angle_beta   90.00
_cell.angle_gamma   90.00
#
_symmetry.space_group_name_H-M   'P 1'
#
loop_
_entity.id
_entity.type
_entity.pdbx_description
1 polymer ?
#
loop_
_entity_poly.entity_id
_entity_poly.type
_entity_poly.pdbx_seq_one_letter_code
_entity_poly.pdbx_strand_id
1 'polypeptide(L)'
;LVGAAESASPSAAPTRSASRSASPKASKSASPSPTASAPSTAAAPAAPPTTPSPGRSATGSASPSKAPVLRQGDSGPEVERMQRLLAADGVYGGRINGRFDSRTKEAVAEFQWRNDIWDDGYGVYGPATRKALERTA
;
A
#
# COMPACT_ATOMS: atom_id res chain seq x y z
N LEU A 1 -28.64 -60.02 -44.65
CA LEU A 1 -27.93 -60.90 -43.70
C LEU A 1 -26.48 -60.99 -44.16
N VAL A 2 -25.53 -60.94 -43.21
CA VAL A 2 -24.04 -60.89 -43.34
C VAL A 2 -23.48 -59.49 -43.68
N GLY A 3 -22.46 -58.90 -43.02
CA GLY A 3 -21.60 -59.30 -41.89
C GLY A 3 -20.17 -58.73 -42.05
N ALA A 4 -19.57 -58.21 -40.95
CA ALA A 4 -18.14 -57.87 -40.68
C ALA A 4 -17.48 -56.71 -41.47
N ALA A 5 -16.45 -55.98 -41.01
CA ALA A 5 -15.86 -55.59 -39.72
C ALA A 5 -14.76 -54.52 -40.02
N GLU A 6 -14.28 -53.84 -38.97
CA GLU A 6 -12.90 -53.34 -38.78
C GLU A 6 -12.58 -51.82 -38.89
N SER A 7 -12.16 -51.31 -37.72
CA SER A 7 -11.09 -50.38 -37.36
C SER A 7 -10.43 -49.49 -38.42
N ALA A 8 -10.32 -48.19 -38.13
CA ALA A 8 -9.05 -47.46 -38.23
C ALA A 8 -9.13 -46.09 -37.51
N SER A 9 -8.15 -45.88 -36.63
CA SER A 9 -7.87 -44.67 -35.87
C SER A 9 -6.94 -43.74 -36.68
N PRO A 10 -7.21 -42.44 -36.86
CA PRO A 10 -6.21 -41.54 -37.39
C PRO A 10 -5.33 -40.96 -36.27
N SER A 11 -4.11 -41.49 -36.26
CA SER A 11 -2.90 -40.98 -35.61
C SER A 11 -2.47 -39.64 -36.22
N ALA A 12 -2.20 -38.62 -35.40
CA ALA A 12 -1.11 -37.66 -35.62
C ALA A 12 -0.93 -36.73 -34.40
N ALA A 13 0.17 -36.93 -33.69
CA ALA A 13 0.69 -36.04 -32.66
C ALA A 13 1.69 -35.03 -33.27
N PRO A 14 1.73 -33.77 -32.81
CA PRO A 14 2.91 -32.92 -33.03
C PRO A 14 3.89 -33.02 -31.85
N THR A 15 5.02 -33.66 -32.09
CA THR A 15 6.23 -33.60 -31.26
C THR A 15 6.92 -32.24 -31.44
N ARG A 16 7.13 -31.49 -30.36
CA ARG A 16 8.20 -30.49 -30.30
C ARG A 16 9.05 -30.71 -29.06
N SER A 17 10.14 -31.43 -29.29
CA SER A 17 11.28 -31.62 -28.40
C SER A 17 12.05 -30.30 -28.29
N ALA A 18 12.21 -29.79 -27.06
CA ALA A 18 13.18 -28.75 -26.74
C ALA A 18 13.74 -29.06 -25.35
N SER A 19 14.75 -29.94 -25.33
CA SER A 19 15.61 -30.22 -24.19
C SER A 19 16.46 -28.99 -23.83
N ARG A 20 16.32 -28.49 -22.59
CA ARG A 20 17.43 -27.84 -21.87
C ARG A 20 17.40 -28.27 -20.40
N SER A 21 18.26 -29.25 -20.14
CA SER A 21 18.71 -29.73 -18.84
C SER A 21 19.61 -28.69 -18.17
N ALA A 22 19.31 -28.31 -16.93
CA ALA A 22 20.30 -27.76 -15.99
C ALA A 22 19.76 -27.87 -14.55
N SER A 23 20.25 -28.89 -13.85
CA SER A 23 20.19 -29.02 -12.38
C SER A 23 21.27 -28.12 -11.76
N PRO A 24 21.02 -27.54 -10.57
CA PRO A 24 22.09 -27.55 -9.58
C PRO A 24 21.57 -27.93 -8.19
N LYS A 25 21.99 -29.11 -7.74
CA LYS A 25 22.17 -29.45 -6.33
C LYS A 25 23.53 -28.88 -5.91
N ALA A 26 23.58 -27.99 -4.92
CA ALA A 26 24.78 -27.76 -4.10
C ALA A 26 24.44 -27.01 -2.80
N SER A 27 24.48 -27.75 -1.70
CA SER A 27 24.52 -27.25 -0.32
C SER A 27 25.73 -26.36 -0.09
N LYS A 28 25.56 -25.24 0.63
CA LYS A 28 26.65 -24.54 1.32
C LYS A 28 26.24 -24.30 2.77
N SER A 29 26.62 -25.26 3.61
CA SER A 29 26.86 -25.03 5.03
C SER A 29 28.17 -24.25 5.16
N ALA A 30 28.11 -23.02 5.66
CA ALA A 30 29.27 -22.32 6.18
C ALA A 30 28.78 -21.24 7.16
N SER A 31 28.92 -21.54 8.44
CA SER A 31 28.86 -20.59 9.55
C SER A 31 30.03 -19.61 9.44
N PRO A 32 29.81 -18.30 9.67
CA PRO A 32 30.82 -17.53 10.37
C PRO A 32 30.22 -16.85 11.61
N SER A 33 30.61 -17.34 12.78
CA SER A 33 30.63 -16.57 14.02
C SER A 33 31.56 -15.37 13.86
N PRO A 34 31.14 -14.14 14.20
CA PRO A 34 32.08 -13.09 14.57
C PRO A 34 32.20 -13.03 16.10
N THR A 35 33.20 -13.72 16.65
CA THR A 35 33.69 -13.45 18.01
C THR A 35 34.81 -12.41 17.94
N ALA A 36 34.55 -11.27 18.60
CA ALA A 36 35.44 -10.31 19.23
C ALA A 36 36.73 -9.83 18.51
N SER A 37 36.80 -8.51 18.27
CA SER A 37 37.80 -7.63 18.92
C SER A 37 37.50 -6.15 18.63
N ALA A 38 37.28 -5.38 19.70
CA ALA A 38 37.48 -3.93 19.77
C ALA A 38 39.02 -3.67 19.94
N PRO A 39 39.60 -2.43 19.88
CA PRO A 39 39.08 -1.21 20.50
C PRO A 39 39.32 0.17 19.78
N SER A 40 38.47 1.12 20.20
CA SER A 40 38.68 2.53 20.56
C SER A 40 39.56 3.50 19.74
N THR A 41 38.90 4.54 19.21
CA THR A 41 39.35 5.93 19.35
C THR A 41 38.14 6.85 19.60
N ALA A 42 38.29 7.68 20.63
CA ALA A 42 37.27 8.54 21.20
C ALA A 42 37.09 9.86 20.43
N ALA A 43 35.84 10.34 20.33
CA ALA A 43 35.48 11.76 20.40
C ALA A 43 33.95 11.93 20.51
N ALA A 44 33.49 12.31 21.70
CA ALA A 44 32.16 12.92 21.95
C ALA A 44 32.16 14.39 21.46
N PRO A 45 31.05 15.18 21.48
CA PRO A 45 29.66 14.88 21.82
C PRO A 45 28.64 15.40 20.77
N ALA A 46 27.69 14.57 20.32
CA ALA A 46 26.56 15.05 19.51
C ALA A 46 25.24 14.72 20.22
N ALA A 47 24.73 15.74 20.90
CA ALA A 47 23.33 16.09 21.19
C ALA A 47 22.33 15.00 21.63
N PRO A 48 21.50 15.26 22.65
CA PRO A 48 20.47 14.32 23.09
C PRO A 48 19.49 14.00 21.95
N PRO A 49 18.89 12.79 21.91
CA PRO A 49 17.78 12.51 21.02
C PRO A 49 16.62 13.40 21.46
N THR A 50 16.39 14.48 20.73
CA THR A 50 15.14 15.22 20.81
C THR A 50 14.06 14.28 20.30
N THR A 51 13.41 13.62 21.25
CA THR A 51 12.08 13.06 21.08
C THR A 51 11.20 14.19 20.56
N PRO A 52 10.65 14.16 19.31
CA PRO A 52 9.49 14.98 19.03
C PRO A 52 8.36 14.37 19.85
N SER A 53 8.20 14.90 21.06
CA SER A 53 6.96 14.81 21.82
C SER A 53 5.82 15.13 20.84
N PRO A 54 4.75 14.34 20.76
CA PRO A 54 3.53 14.76 20.08
C PRO A 54 2.97 15.95 20.86
N GLY A 55 3.51 17.13 20.55
CA GLY A 55 3.02 18.41 20.99
C GLY A 55 1.60 18.54 20.48
N ARG A 56 0.67 18.37 21.40
CA ARG A 56 -0.72 18.77 21.24
C ARG A 56 -0.76 20.28 21.05
N SER A 57 -0.52 20.74 19.83
CA SER A 57 -0.89 22.08 19.40
C SER A 57 -2.36 22.06 19.01
N ALA A 58 -3.22 21.92 20.02
CA ALA A 58 -4.60 22.35 19.93
C ALA A 58 -4.60 23.87 20.20
N THR A 59 -4.31 24.66 19.17
CA THR A 59 -4.72 26.07 19.15
C THR A 59 -5.81 26.22 18.11
N GLY A 60 -7.04 26.26 18.61
CA GLY A 60 -8.22 26.54 17.82
C GLY A 60 -8.19 27.99 17.38
N SER A 61 -8.17 28.20 16.07
CA SER A 61 -8.69 29.40 15.45
C SER A 61 -9.52 28.94 14.25
N ALA A 62 -10.70 28.39 14.55
CA ALA A 62 -11.68 28.00 13.55
C ALA A 62 -12.37 29.27 13.00
N SER A 63 -11.64 30.01 12.18
CA SER A 63 -12.29 30.75 11.10
C SER A 63 -12.94 29.73 10.16
N PRO A 64 -14.02 30.05 9.44
CA PRO A 64 -14.51 29.26 8.32
C PRO A 64 -13.54 29.36 7.12
N SER A 65 -12.24 29.25 7.39
CA SER A 65 -11.20 29.06 6.40
C SER A 65 -11.41 27.67 5.81
N LYS A 66 -11.87 27.65 4.56
CA LYS A 66 -11.85 26.52 3.62
C LYS A 66 -11.06 25.33 4.19
N ALA A 67 -11.77 24.26 4.56
CA ALA A 67 -11.14 23.13 5.23
C ALA A 67 -9.91 22.65 4.43
N PRO A 68 -8.77 22.42 5.09
CA PRO A 68 -7.49 22.21 4.42
C PRO A 68 -7.53 20.99 3.50
N VAL A 69 -6.75 21.04 2.43
CA VAL A 69 -6.51 19.88 1.55
C VAL A 69 -5.61 18.91 2.30
N LEU A 70 -6.02 17.65 2.42
CA LEU A 70 -5.25 16.61 3.09
C LEU A 70 -4.51 15.72 2.08
N ARG A 71 -3.29 15.35 2.42
CA ARG A 71 -2.37 14.58 1.57
C ARG A 71 -1.60 13.58 2.43
N GLN A 72 -0.88 12.68 1.77
CA GLN A 72 -0.04 11.72 2.45
C GLN A 72 0.97 12.39 3.39
N GLY A 73 1.03 11.91 4.63
CA GLY A 73 1.83 12.48 5.72
C GLY A 73 1.04 13.39 6.66
N ASP A 74 -0.11 13.92 6.25
CA ASP A 74 -0.96 14.71 7.13
C ASP A 74 -1.54 13.86 8.26
N SER A 75 -1.83 14.51 9.39
CA SER A 75 -2.45 13.85 10.55
C SER A 75 -3.35 14.82 11.29
N GLY A 76 -4.41 14.31 11.91
CA GLY A 76 -5.30 15.09 12.74
C GLY A 76 -6.78 14.68 12.62
N PRO A 77 -7.67 15.44 13.28
CA PRO A 77 -9.10 15.12 13.34
C PRO A 77 -9.77 15.16 11.97
N GLU A 78 -9.28 15.98 11.05
CA GLU A 78 -9.80 16.05 9.68
C GLU A 78 -9.53 14.75 8.91
N VAL A 79 -8.36 14.14 9.12
CA VAL A 79 -8.01 12.84 8.53
C VAL A 79 -8.84 11.72 9.16
N GLU A 80 -9.08 11.76 10.47
CA GLU A 80 -9.98 10.80 11.13
C GLU A 80 -11.40 10.87 10.55
N ARG A 81 -11.92 12.09 10.36
CA ARG A 81 -13.23 12.31 9.76
C ARG A 81 -13.27 11.73 8.36
N MET A 82 -12.29 12.06 7.51
CA MET A 82 -12.19 11.49 6.16
C MET A 82 -12.13 9.95 6.18
N GLN A 83 -11.32 9.35 7.05
CA GLN A 83 -11.21 7.89 7.17
C GLN A 83 -12.54 7.24 7.59
N ARG A 84 -13.31 7.86 8.49
CA ARG A 84 -14.65 7.36 8.88
C ARG A 84 -15.61 7.38 7.71
N LEU A 85 -15.62 8.48 6.95
CA LEU A 85 -16.49 8.62 5.78
C LEU A 85 -16.10 7.61 4.69
N LEU A 86 -14.81 7.44 4.42
CA LEU A 86 -14.30 6.41 3.49
C LEU A 86 -14.63 4.98 3.97
N ALA A 87 -14.64 4.74 5.29
CA ALA A 87 -15.04 3.44 5.83
C ALA A 87 -16.56 3.21 5.67
N ALA A 88 -17.38 4.25 5.83
CA ALA A 88 -18.82 4.18 5.60
C ALA A 88 -19.16 3.89 4.13
N ASP A 89 -18.38 4.44 3.19
CA ASP A 89 -18.50 4.16 1.75
C ASP A 89 -17.95 2.76 1.35
N GLY A 90 -17.29 2.06 2.29
CA GLY A 90 -16.76 0.71 2.11
C GLY A 90 -15.43 0.63 1.36
N VAL A 91 -14.83 1.76 0.96
CA VAL A 91 -13.52 1.83 0.30
C VAL A 91 -12.36 1.74 1.29
N TYR A 92 -12.57 2.08 2.56
CA TYR A 92 -11.52 2.05 3.58
C TYR A 92 -11.74 0.95 4.63
N GLY A 93 -11.02 -0.17 4.46
CA GLY A 93 -10.94 -1.25 5.45
C GLY A 93 -9.79 -1.11 6.46
N GLY A 94 -9.24 0.10 6.62
CA GLY A 94 -8.11 0.38 7.51
C GLY A 94 -8.54 0.80 8.92
N ARG A 95 -7.56 1.03 9.80
CA ARG A 95 -7.79 1.60 11.12
C ARG A 95 -7.91 3.13 11.02
N ILE A 96 -8.98 3.70 11.57
CA ILE A 96 -9.14 5.15 11.70
C ILE A 96 -8.18 5.63 12.80
N ASN A 97 -6.99 6.03 12.39
CA ASN A 97 -5.88 6.46 13.25
C ASN A 97 -5.60 7.96 13.11
N GLY A 98 -6.32 8.65 12.23
CA GLY A 98 -6.12 10.08 11.97
C GLY A 98 -4.84 10.38 11.24
N ARG A 99 -4.24 9.40 10.55
CA ARG A 99 -3.00 9.55 9.80
C ARG A 99 -3.22 9.22 8.33
N PHE A 100 -2.76 10.12 7.48
CA PHE A 100 -2.86 9.97 6.04
C PHE A 100 -1.68 9.13 5.54
N ASP A 101 -1.75 7.84 5.81
CA ASP A 101 -0.78 6.84 5.36
C ASP A 101 -1.02 6.44 3.88
N SER A 102 -0.12 5.63 3.31
CA SER A 102 -0.29 5.09 1.95
C SER A 102 -1.63 4.35 1.77
N ARG A 103 -2.10 3.62 2.79
CA ARG A 103 -3.38 2.93 2.73
C ARG A 103 -4.58 3.88 2.67
N THR A 104 -4.49 5.01 3.38
CA THR A 104 -5.51 6.06 3.34
C THR A 104 -5.50 6.74 1.97
N LYS A 105 -4.31 6.98 1.39
CA LYS A 105 -4.16 7.50 0.03
C LYS A 105 -4.81 6.60 -1.02
N GLU A 106 -4.56 5.30 -0.96
CA GLU A 106 -5.15 4.32 -1.88
C GLU A 106 -6.69 4.33 -1.79
N ALA A 107 -7.25 4.40 -0.58
CA ALA A 107 -8.71 4.47 -0.43
C ALA A 107 -9.31 5.79 -0.96
N VAL A 108 -8.61 6.92 -0.78
CA VAL A 108 -9.01 8.20 -1.39
C VAL A 108 -8.96 8.10 -2.91
N ALA A 109 -7.89 7.52 -3.45
CA ALA A 109 -7.72 7.32 -4.88
C ALA A 109 -8.81 6.40 -5.48
N GLU A 110 -9.15 5.31 -4.79
CA GLU A 110 -10.24 4.41 -5.20
C GLU A 110 -11.59 5.12 -5.15
N PHE A 111 -11.87 5.89 -4.09
CA PHE A 111 -13.08 6.70 -3.99
C PHE A 111 -13.19 7.69 -5.13
N GLN A 112 -12.10 8.41 -5.43
CA GLN A 112 -12.03 9.37 -6.53
C GLN A 112 -12.30 8.71 -7.86
N TRP A 113 -11.73 7.53 -8.10
CA TRP A 113 -11.95 6.78 -9.32
C TRP A 113 -13.40 6.31 -9.47
N ARG A 114 -14.01 5.81 -8.39
CA ARG A 114 -15.42 5.37 -8.37
C ARG A 114 -16.42 6.52 -8.56
N ASN A 115 -16.02 7.75 -8.26
CA ASN A 115 -16.87 8.94 -8.34
C ASN A 115 -16.45 9.89 -9.47
N ASP A 116 -15.57 9.47 -10.37
CA ASP A 116 -15.12 10.26 -11.53
C ASP A 116 -14.56 11.65 -11.10
N ILE A 117 -13.68 11.67 -10.08
CA ILE A 117 -13.06 12.88 -9.52
C ILE A 117 -11.58 12.94 -9.91
N TRP A 118 -11.22 13.88 -10.78
CA TRP A 118 -9.82 14.08 -11.21
C TRP A 118 -9.25 15.48 -10.91
N ASP A 119 -10.09 16.42 -10.49
CA ASP A 119 -9.73 17.84 -10.30
C ASP A 119 -8.69 18.05 -9.18
N ASP A 120 -8.76 17.24 -8.12
CA ASP A 120 -7.95 17.39 -6.91
C ASP A 120 -6.58 16.69 -6.97
N GLY A 121 -6.42 15.79 -7.94
CA GLY A 121 -5.29 14.86 -8.03
C GLY A 121 -5.48 13.55 -7.26
N TYR A 122 -4.81 12.51 -7.75
CA TYR A 122 -5.01 11.13 -7.30
C TYR A 122 -4.50 10.91 -5.86
N GLY A 123 -5.39 10.47 -4.98
CA GLY A 123 -5.11 10.24 -3.56
C GLY A 123 -4.97 11.53 -2.74
N VAL A 124 -5.50 12.65 -3.23
CA VAL A 124 -5.53 13.94 -2.52
C VAL A 124 -6.96 14.27 -2.09
N TYR A 125 -7.14 14.61 -0.82
CA TYR A 125 -8.44 14.97 -0.28
C TYR A 125 -8.59 16.49 -0.18
N GLY A 126 -8.91 17.12 -1.30
CA GLY A 126 -9.29 18.53 -1.33
C GLY A 126 -10.78 18.74 -1.56
N PRO A 127 -11.19 19.95 -2.00
CA PRO A 127 -12.59 20.38 -1.96
C PRO A 127 -13.52 19.53 -2.82
N ALA A 128 -13.08 19.04 -3.99
CA ALA A 128 -13.93 18.23 -4.87
C ALA A 128 -14.19 16.86 -4.23
N THR A 129 -13.12 16.19 -3.81
CA THR A 129 -13.17 14.89 -3.13
C THR A 129 -13.97 14.97 -1.83
N ARG A 130 -13.75 16.01 -1.01
CA ARG A 130 -14.48 16.26 0.23
C ARG A 130 -15.97 16.38 -0.03
N LYS A 131 -16.37 17.24 -0.97
CA LYS A 131 -17.78 17.46 -1.30
C LYS A 131 -18.46 16.19 -1.81
N ALA A 132 -17.76 15.34 -2.54
CA ALA A 132 -18.31 14.06 -2.98
C ALA A 132 -18.49 13.08 -1.79
N LEU A 133 -17.47 12.92 -0.94
CA LEU A 133 -17.53 12.07 0.25
C LEU A 133 -18.62 12.50 1.24
N GLU A 134 -18.83 13.80 1.41
CA GLU A 134 -19.89 14.35 2.27
C GLU A 134 -21.30 14.19 1.68
N ARG A 135 -21.43 13.81 0.40
CA ARG A 135 -22.73 13.51 -0.22
C ARG A 135 -23.07 12.03 -0.20
N THR A 136 -22.07 11.15 -0.08
CA THR A 136 -22.27 9.69 -0.10
C THR A 136 -22.35 9.08 1.31
N ALA A 137 -21.79 9.75 2.31
CA ALA A 137 -21.84 9.36 3.73
C ALA A 137 -23.04 9.95 4.47
#